data_AF-A0AAU1VDJ0-F1
#
_entry.id   AF-A0AAU1VDJ0-F1
#
_cell.length_a   1.000
_cell.length_b   1.000
_cell.length_c   1.000
_cell.angle_alpha   90.00
_cell.angle_beta   90.00
_cell.angle_gamma   90.00
#
_symmetry.space_group_name_H-M   'P 1'
#
loop_
_entity.id
_entity.type
_entity.pdbx_description
1 polymer ?
#
loop_
_entity_poly.entity_id
_entity_poly.type
_entity_poly.pdbx_seq_one_letter_code
_entity_poly.pdbx_strand_id
1 'polypeptide(L)'
;MFTTWRAVVALTMTAAFALIPVGAAQADPTVPEHAVIVCDSASFYANYDSSSGPAGLKRTLSRGDKVGHSRGAHPVYNGWAATFDFGPNDWGFVRQECLGGYGTW
;
A
#
# COMPACT_ATOMS: atom_id res chain seq x y z
N MET A 1 34.95 -65.23 -1.23
CA MET A 1 33.72 -64.68 -0.61
C MET A 1 34.17 -63.61 0.38
N PHE A 2 34.14 -62.34 -0.03
CA PHE A 2 34.51 -61.22 0.83
C PHE A 2 33.25 -60.42 1.13
N THR A 3 32.89 -60.40 2.40
CA THR A 3 31.69 -59.77 2.95
C THR A 3 31.80 -58.26 2.82
N THR A 4 30.98 -57.71 1.93
CA THR A 4 30.59 -56.30 1.86
C THR A 4 29.93 -55.83 3.15
N TRP A 5 30.48 -54.82 3.82
CA TRP A 5 29.73 -53.62 4.23
C TRP A 5 30.65 -52.58 4.90
N ARG A 6 31.23 -51.70 4.09
CA ARG A 6 31.58 -50.35 4.54
C ARG A 6 30.45 -49.45 4.05
N ALA A 7 29.59 -48.95 4.93
CA ALA A 7 28.80 -47.72 4.70
C ALA A 7 27.74 -47.56 5.79
N VAL A 8 28.10 -47.01 6.96
CA VAL A 8 27.12 -46.34 7.83
C VAL A 8 27.78 -45.15 8.51
N VAL A 9 28.25 -44.15 7.76
CA VAL A 9 28.42 -42.80 8.31
C VAL A 9 28.39 -41.81 7.14
N ALA A 10 27.21 -41.36 6.71
CA ALA A 10 27.08 -40.11 5.94
C ALA A 10 25.60 -39.81 5.66
N LEU A 11 24.76 -39.63 6.69
CA LEU A 11 23.42 -39.09 6.44
C LEU A 11 22.84 -38.34 7.65
N THR A 12 23.56 -37.34 8.17
CA THR A 12 23.06 -36.53 9.30
C THR A 12 23.46 -35.05 9.24
N MET A 13 23.54 -34.42 8.07
CA MET A 13 23.90 -32.99 8.00
C MET A 13 23.14 -32.15 6.95
N THR A 14 21.84 -32.40 6.74
CA THR A 14 21.03 -31.53 5.84
C THR A 14 19.69 -31.05 6.41
N ALA A 15 19.41 -31.24 7.71
CA ALA A 15 18.12 -30.85 8.30
C ALA A 15 18.17 -29.56 9.17
N ALA A 16 19.31 -28.89 9.32
CA ALA A 16 19.45 -27.78 10.27
C ALA A 16 19.11 -26.38 9.71
N PHE A 17 18.77 -26.24 8.42
CA PHE A 17 18.49 -24.93 7.81
C PHE A 17 17.00 -24.57 7.68
N ALA A 18 16.08 -25.42 8.14
CA ALA A 18 14.64 -25.25 7.88
C ALA A 18 13.87 -24.41 8.92
N LEU A 19 14.54 -23.85 9.95
CA LEU A 19 13.89 -23.09 11.02
C LEU A 19 14.40 -21.66 11.11
N ILE A 20 14.60 -20.99 9.97
CA ILE A 20 14.74 -19.53 9.98
C ILE A 20 13.33 -18.98 10.20
N PRO A 21 13.02 -18.33 11.34
CA PRO A 21 11.75 -17.63 11.48
C PRO A 21 11.73 -16.51 10.46
N VAL A 22 10.99 -16.72 9.36
CA VAL A 22 10.62 -15.64 8.46
C VAL A 22 9.61 -14.80 9.24
N GLY A 23 10.12 -13.78 9.92
CA GLY A 23 9.25 -12.77 10.53
C GLY A 23 8.32 -12.25 9.45
N ALA A 24 7.03 -12.14 9.75
CA ALA A 24 6.09 -11.50 8.84
C ALA A 24 6.61 -10.07 8.59
N ALA A 25 6.91 -9.75 7.33
CA ALA A 25 7.22 -8.38 6.96
C ALA A 25 5.92 -7.57 7.12
N GLN A 26 5.81 -6.88 8.25
CA GLN A 26 4.78 -5.88 8.44
C GLN A 26 5.34 -4.57 7.88
N ALA A 27 4.66 -4.02 6.88
CA ALA A 27 4.93 -2.66 6.46
C ALA A 27 4.61 -1.76 7.67
N ASP A 28 5.60 -1.00 8.11
CA ASP A 28 5.36 0.06 9.10
C ASP A 28 4.29 0.98 8.51
N PRO A 29 3.18 1.27 9.23
CA PRO A 29 2.14 2.16 8.74
C PRO A 29 2.74 3.54 8.52
N THR A 30 3.22 3.77 7.31
CA THR A 30 3.88 5.00 6.93
C THR A 30 2.78 6.02 6.71
N VAL A 31 2.84 7.11 7.46
CA VAL A 31 1.96 8.25 7.22
C VAL A 31 2.10 8.66 5.75
N PRO A 32 0.98 8.77 5.00
CA PRO A 32 1.03 9.15 3.60
C PRO A 32 1.84 10.44 3.37
N GLU A 33 2.54 10.54 2.25
CA GLU A 33 3.14 11.80 1.82
C GLU A 33 2.06 12.87 1.79
N HIS A 34 2.33 13.96 2.49
CA HIS A 34 1.42 15.08 2.60
C HIS A 34 1.20 15.78 1.26
N ALA A 35 -0.05 16.10 0.97
CA ALA A 35 -0.50 16.80 -0.22
C ALA A 35 -1.71 17.69 0.12
N VAL A 36 -2.14 18.49 -0.84
CA VAL A 36 -3.33 19.34 -0.72
C VAL A 36 -4.20 19.21 -1.97
N ILE A 37 -5.49 19.47 -1.81
CA ILE A 37 -6.41 19.60 -2.93
C ILE A 37 -6.14 20.91 -3.68
N VAL A 38 -5.81 20.84 -4.97
CA VAL A 38 -5.53 22.02 -5.81
C VAL A 38 -6.70 22.45 -6.69
N CYS A 39 -7.67 21.55 -6.90
CA CYS A 39 -8.93 21.88 -7.57
C CYS A 39 -9.84 22.71 -6.65
N ASP A 40 -10.73 23.53 -7.22
CA ASP A 40 -11.73 24.26 -6.43
C ASP A 40 -12.73 23.32 -5.73
N SER A 41 -12.98 22.16 -6.32
CA SER A 41 -13.87 21.13 -5.82
C SER A 41 -13.41 19.76 -6.30
N ALA A 42 -13.26 18.81 -5.39
CA ALA A 42 -12.83 17.46 -5.68
C ALA A 42 -13.71 16.43 -4.97
N SER A 43 -14.38 15.55 -5.73
CA SER A 43 -15.18 14.48 -5.16
C SER A 43 -14.31 13.41 -4.50
N PHE A 44 -14.67 13.02 -3.27
CA PHE A 44 -13.99 12.00 -2.47
C PHE A 44 -14.89 10.78 -2.30
N TYR A 45 -14.46 9.65 -2.88
CA TYR A 45 -15.24 8.41 -2.90
C TYR A 45 -14.69 7.37 -1.93
N ALA A 46 -15.55 6.53 -1.38
CA ALA A 46 -15.16 5.49 -0.44
C ALA A 46 -14.34 4.37 -1.08
N ASN A 47 -14.58 4.08 -2.35
CA ASN A 47 -13.91 2.99 -3.05
C ASN A 47 -13.75 3.29 -4.55
N TYR A 48 -12.90 2.50 -5.20
CA TYR A 48 -12.81 2.41 -6.65
C TYR A 48 -12.98 0.95 -7.09
N ASP A 49 -13.91 0.71 -8.01
CA ASP A 49 -14.13 -0.58 -8.63
C ASP A 49 -13.58 -0.57 -10.08
N SER A 50 -12.81 -1.58 -10.46
CA SER A 50 -12.16 -1.60 -11.78
C SER A 50 -13.13 -1.71 -12.95
N SER A 51 -14.37 -2.17 -12.72
CA SER A 51 -15.38 -2.33 -13.76
C SER A 51 -16.31 -1.12 -13.90
N SER A 52 -16.56 -0.39 -12.81
CA SER A 52 -17.56 0.67 -12.72
C SER A 52 -17.01 2.04 -12.31
N GLY A 53 -15.76 2.12 -11.84
CA GLY A 53 -15.10 3.35 -11.44
C GLY A 53 -15.30 3.72 -9.96
N PRO A 54 -15.25 5.02 -9.60
CA PRO A 54 -15.37 5.45 -8.21
C PRO A 54 -16.78 5.19 -7.66
N ALA A 55 -16.88 4.69 -6.42
CA ALA A 55 -18.12 4.30 -5.79
C ALA A 55 -18.25 4.84 -4.35
N GLY A 56 -19.49 5.12 -3.95
CA GLY A 56 -19.81 5.62 -2.61
C GLY A 56 -19.24 7.01 -2.35
N LEU A 57 -19.79 8.05 -2.98
CA LEU A 57 -19.40 9.44 -2.70
C LEU A 57 -19.55 9.72 -1.21
N LYS A 58 -18.45 10.08 -0.54
CA LYS A 58 -18.44 10.43 0.88
C LYS A 58 -18.67 11.92 1.07
N ARG A 59 -17.92 12.73 0.34
CA ARG A 59 -17.92 14.19 0.46
C ARG A 59 -17.24 14.84 -0.74
N THR A 60 -17.25 16.17 -0.75
CA THR A 60 -16.44 16.99 -1.64
C THR A 60 -15.38 17.69 -0.81
N LEU A 61 -14.14 17.67 -1.29
CA LEU A 61 -13.02 18.40 -0.72
C LEU A 61 -12.83 19.71 -1.48
N SER A 62 -12.56 20.77 -0.75
CA SER A 62 -12.31 22.11 -1.27
C SER A 62 -10.81 22.32 -1.48
N ARG A 63 -10.47 23.33 -2.31
CA ARG A 63 -9.08 23.75 -2.48
C ARG A 63 -8.41 24.02 -1.13
N GLY A 64 -7.22 23.45 -0.94
CA GLY A 64 -6.42 23.60 0.28
C GLY A 64 -6.72 22.56 1.35
N ASP A 65 -7.72 21.69 1.17
CA ASP A 65 -7.95 20.57 2.09
C ASP A 65 -6.73 19.66 2.13
N LYS A 66 -6.37 19.25 3.35
CA LYS A 66 -5.15 18.50 3.66
C LYS A 66 -5.38 17.02 3.44
N VAL A 67 -4.60 16.46 2.54
CA VAL A 67 -4.75 15.06 2.14
C VAL A 67 -3.40 14.38 2.06
N GLY A 68 -3.42 13.06 1.93
CA GLY A 68 -2.23 12.22 1.90
C GLY A 68 -2.24 11.30 0.69
N HIS A 69 -1.15 11.31 -0.08
CA HIS A 69 -0.93 10.36 -1.17
C HIS A 69 0.56 10.16 -1.42
N SER A 70 1.09 8.96 -1.14
CA SER A 70 2.49 8.62 -1.40
C SER A 70 2.67 8.17 -2.86
N ARG A 71 3.31 9.01 -3.68
CA ARG A 71 3.52 8.74 -5.11
C ARG A 71 4.37 7.49 -5.32
N GLY A 72 3.90 6.57 -6.17
CA GLY A 72 4.57 5.30 -6.44
C GLY A 72 4.35 4.21 -5.38
N ALA A 73 3.70 4.54 -4.25
CA ALA A 73 3.32 3.57 -3.22
C ALA A 73 1.80 3.37 -3.15
N HIS A 74 1.02 4.45 -3.23
CA HIS A 74 -0.44 4.36 -3.22
C HIS A 74 -0.99 4.17 -4.63
N PRO A 75 -2.03 3.33 -4.79
CA PRO A 75 -2.57 3.03 -6.09
C PRO A 75 -3.24 4.23 -6.74
N VAL A 76 -3.12 4.28 -8.06
CA VAL A 76 -3.90 5.14 -8.93
C VAL A 76 -4.59 4.25 -9.96
N TYR A 77 -5.92 4.30 -10.00
CA TYR A 77 -6.72 3.55 -10.96
C TYR A 77 -7.44 4.50 -11.90
N ASN A 78 -7.07 4.49 -13.18
CA ASN A 78 -7.71 5.32 -14.21
C ASN A 78 -7.84 6.80 -13.81
N GLY A 79 -6.77 7.38 -13.25
CA GLY A 79 -6.75 8.76 -12.76
C GLY A 79 -7.38 8.98 -11.38
N TRP A 80 -7.83 7.93 -10.68
CA TRP A 80 -8.30 8.02 -9.30
C TRP A 80 -7.23 7.52 -8.33
N ALA A 81 -6.71 8.43 -7.52
CA ALA A 81 -5.67 8.16 -6.54
C ALA A 81 -6.26 7.82 -5.18
N ALA A 82 -5.78 6.74 -4.57
CA ALA A 82 -6.06 6.44 -3.16
C ALA A 82 -5.50 7.57 -2.29
N THR A 83 -6.38 8.21 -1.55
CA THR A 83 -6.12 9.47 -0.85
C THR A 83 -6.59 9.34 0.59
N PHE A 84 -5.75 9.74 1.53
CA PHE A 84 -6.12 9.89 2.93
C PHE A 84 -6.59 11.33 3.17
N ASP A 85 -7.75 11.52 3.77
CA ASP A 85 -8.23 12.84 4.20
C ASP A 85 -7.84 13.04 5.67
N PHE A 86 -6.93 13.99 5.93
CA PHE A 86 -6.40 14.25 7.28
C PHE A 86 -7.40 14.98 8.19
N GLY A 87 -8.47 15.56 7.67
CA GLY A 87 -9.48 16.21 8.52
C GLY A 87 -10.29 15.17 9.31
N PRO A 88 -11.05 14.30 8.64
CA PRO A 88 -11.84 13.23 9.24
C PRO A 88 -11.05 11.95 9.54
N ASN A 89 -9.78 11.87 9.11
CA ASN A 89 -8.93 10.69 9.22
C ASN A 89 -9.50 9.45 8.52
N ASP A 90 -9.87 9.58 7.25
CA ASP A 90 -10.41 8.48 6.47
C ASP A 90 -9.80 8.32 5.08
N TRP A 91 -9.83 7.09 4.57
CA TRP A 91 -9.36 6.74 3.24
C TRP A 91 -10.46 6.86 2.20
N GLY A 92 -10.06 7.20 0.97
CA GLY A 92 -10.94 7.25 -0.18
C GLY A 92 -10.18 7.47 -1.48
N PHE A 93 -10.89 7.91 -2.51
CA PHE A 93 -10.36 8.14 -3.85
C PHE A 93 -10.73 9.53 -4.35
N VAL A 94 -9.73 10.23 -4.89
CA VAL A 94 -9.84 11.53 -5.54
C VAL A 94 -9.22 11.47 -6.92
N ARG A 95 -9.68 12.33 -7.82
CA ARG A 95 -9.04 12.60 -9.10
C ARG A 95 -7.59 13.05 -8.88
N GLN A 96 -6.63 12.32 -9.43
CA GLN A 96 -5.20 12.56 -9.22
C GLN A 96 -4.80 13.98 -9.66
N GLU A 97 -5.42 14.53 -10.69
CA GLU A 97 -5.16 15.91 -11.14
C GLU A 97 -5.49 16.97 -10.06
N CYS A 98 -6.29 16.62 -9.06
CA CYS A 98 -6.60 17.48 -7.93
C CYS A 98 -5.63 17.34 -6.76
N LEU A 99 -4.65 16.44 -6.82
CA LEU A 99 -3.60 16.32 -5.82
C LEU A 99 -2.37 17.16 -6.21
N GLY A 100 -1.93 18.03 -5.32
CA GLY A 100 -0.73 18.84 -5.52
C GLY A 100 -0.12 19.30 -4.20
N GLY A 101 0.85 20.21 -4.27
CA GLY A 101 1.55 20.71 -3.07
C GLY A 101 2.21 19.58 -2.26
N TYR A 102 2.72 18.55 -2.92
CA TYR A 102 3.38 17.44 -2.26
C TYR A 102 4.52 17.91 -1.34
N GLY A 103 4.56 17.39 -0.12
CA GLY A 103 5.53 17.75 0.91
C GLY A 103 5.32 19.12 1.55
N THR A 104 4.18 19.79 1.30
CA THR A 104 3.94 21.15 1.79
C THR A 104 3.00 21.26 3.00
N TRP A 105 2.52 20.14 3.58
CA TRP A 105 1.76 20.21 4.83
C TRP A 105 1.64 18.93 5.63
#